data_AF-A0A8J1TE87-F1
#
_entry.id   AF-A0A8J1TE87-F1
#
_cell.length_a   1.000
_cell.length_b   1.000
_cell.length_c   1.000
_cell.angle_alpha   90.00
_cell.angle_beta   90.00
_cell.angle_gamma   90.00
#
_symmetry.space_group_name_H-M   'P 1'
#
loop_
_entity.id
_entity.type
_entity.pdbx_description
1 polymer ?
#
loop_
_entity_poly.entity_id
_entity_poly.type
_entity_poly.pdbx_seq_one_letter_code
_entity_poly.pdbx_strand_id
1 'polypeptide(L)'
;YGASCIECTRKCKAGDTCVKSDGWCPGNCMAGYGPERECIRCSIGKWGINCAEECTRHCKTRDECKREDGVCSGDCEEKYYPKNSCNQEANIIDGKPTFRSRGADYIEIEWNVVHTTSTTKR
;
A
#
# COMPACT_ATOMS: atom_id res chain seq x y z
N TYR A 1 19.67 -24.49 19.32
CA TYR A 1 19.01 -25.77 19.03
C TYR A 1 18.65 -26.44 20.34
N GLY A 2 17.40 -26.87 20.49
CA GLY A 2 16.81 -27.50 21.69
C GLY A 2 15.32 -27.71 21.47
N ALA A 3 14.70 -28.68 22.15
CA ALA A 3 13.30 -29.10 21.95
C ALA A 3 12.23 -28.01 22.21
N SER A 4 12.64 -26.84 22.67
CA SER A 4 11.79 -25.68 22.97
C SER A 4 12.14 -24.44 22.12
N CYS A 5 13.00 -24.57 21.12
CA CYS A 5 13.28 -23.48 20.18
C CYS A 5 12.14 -23.41 19.15
N ILE A 6 11.20 -22.49 19.35
CA ILE A 6 10.22 -22.15 18.32
C ILE A 6 10.96 -21.33 17.26
N GLU A 7 10.89 -21.78 16.01
CA GLU A 7 11.41 -21.01 14.88
C GLU A 7 10.62 -19.70 14.76
N CYS A 8 11.31 -18.60 14.47
CA CYS A 8 10.67 -17.29 14.25
C CYS A 8 9.90 -17.29 12.94
N THR A 9 8.74 -17.93 12.91
CA THR A 9 7.84 -18.01 11.75
C THR A 9 6.94 -16.77 11.63
N ARG A 10 6.82 -15.98 12.71
CA ARG A 10 6.01 -14.76 12.75
C ARG A 10 6.68 -13.62 11.98
N LYS A 11 5.83 -12.73 11.45
CA LYS A 11 6.24 -11.56 10.66
C LYS A 11 6.61 -10.41 11.59
N CYS A 12 7.69 -10.59 12.36
CA CYS A 12 8.29 -9.53 13.16
C CYS A 12 8.90 -8.47 12.27
N LYS A 13 8.90 -7.22 12.73
CA LYS A 13 9.55 -6.12 12.02
C LYS A 13 11.02 -6.46 11.71
N ALA A 14 11.50 -6.03 10.54
CA ALA A 14 12.87 -6.32 10.11
C ALA A 14 13.90 -5.81 11.14
N GLY A 15 14.82 -6.70 11.54
CA GLY A 15 15.81 -6.43 12.58
C GLY A 15 15.39 -6.81 13.99
N ASP A 16 14.09 -7.07 14.23
CA ASP A 16 13.62 -7.59 15.51
C ASP A 16 13.83 -9.10 15.58
N THR A 17 14.35 -9.55 16.72
CA THR A 17 14.45 -10.98 17.04
C THR A 17 13.16 -11.41 17.74
N CYS A 18 12.53 -12.48 17.28
CA CYS A 18 11.41 -13.05 18.01
C CYS A 18 11.90 -13.74 19.30
N VAL A 19 11.06 -13.76 20.32
CA VAL A 19 11.34 -14.47 21.57
C VAL A 19 11.31 -15.98 21.29
N LYS A 20 12.44 -16.65 21.47
CA LYS A 20 12.62 -18.07 21.11
C LYS A 20 11.71 -19.04 21.88
N SER A 21 11.18 -18.64 23.03
CA SER A 21 10.34 -19.48 23.88
C SER A 21 8.87 -19.54 23.43
N ASP A 22 8.34 -18.48 22.81
CA ASP A 22 6.92 -18.39 22.43
C ASP A 22 6.68 -17.80 21.02
N GLY A 23 7.74 -17.42 20.30
CA GLY A 23 7.72 -16.86 18.95
C GLY A 23 7.26 -15.41 18.86
N TRP A 24 7.08 -14.70 19.97
CA TRP A 24 6.54 -13.33 20.01
C TRP A 24 7.53 -12.28 19.50
N CYS A 25 7.02 -11.19 18.89
CA CYS A 25 7.79 -10.05 18.40
C CYS A 25 7.77 -8.88 19.42
N PRO A 26 8.85 -8.63 20.18
CA PRO A 26 8.87 -7.58 21.20
C PRO A 26 8.76 -6.15 20.63
N GLY A 27 9.31 -5.93 19.43
CA GLY A 27 9.36 -4.62 18.77
C GLY A 27 8.21 -4.31 17.82
N ASN A 28 7.16 -5.15 17.82
CA ASN A 28 5.97 -5.17 16.94
C ASN A 28 6.10 -6.06 15.70
N CYS A 29 4.94 -6.29 15.09
CA CYS A 29 4.79 -6.97 13.81
C CYS A 29 5.13 -6.02 12.64
N MET A 30 5.41 -6.61 11.48
CA MET A 30 5.58 -5.86 10.23
C MET A 30 4.30 -5.10 9.85
N ALA A 31 4.44 -4.03 9.06
CA ALA A 31 3.28 -3.40 8.43
C ALA A 31 2.49 -4.43 7.61
N GLY A 32 1.16 -4.35 7.63
CA GLY A 32 0.26 -5.38 7.10
C GLY A 32 -0.08 -6.49 8.08
N TYR A 33 0.40 -6.39 9.33
CA TYR A 33 0.07 -7.29 10.43
C TYR A 33 -0.37 -6.52 11.68
N GLY A 34 -1.28 -7.12 12.45
CA GLY A 34 -1.88 -6.53 13.64
C GLY A 34 -0.95 -6.48 14.86
N PRO A 35 -1.37 -5.81 15.95
CA PRO A 35 -0.59 -5.65 17.19
C PRO A 35 -0.52 -6.91 18.07
N GLU A 36 -1.29 -7.94 17.73
CA GLU A 36 -1.38 -9.18 18.50
C GLU A 36 -0.06 -9.95 18.50
N ARG A 37 0.17 -10.76 19.55
CA ARG A 37 1.41 -11.58 19.68
C ARG A 37 1.62 -12.46 18.44
N GLU A 38 0.53 -12.84 17.82
CA GLU A 38 0.40 -13.74 16.68
C GLU A 38 0.80 -13.09 15.35
N CYS A 39 0.89 -11.75 15.27
CA CYS A 39 1.11 -11.00 14.03
C CYS A 39 0.17 -11.49 12.92
N ILE A 40 -1.13 -11.40 13.15
CA ILE A 40 -2.15 -11.79 12.16
C ILE A 40 -2.19 -10.76 11.03
N ARG A 41 -2.30 -11.23 9.78
CA ARG A 41 -2.39 -10.36 8.62
C ARG A 41 -3.63 -9.46 8.71
N CYS A 42 -3.51 -8.19 8.33
CA CYS A 42 -4.64 -7.26 8.36
C CYS A 42 -5.85 -7.80 7.60
N SER A 43 -7.04 -7.48 8.12
CA SER A 43 -8.30 -7.71 7.40
C SER A 43 -8.32 -6.93 6.08
N ILE A 44 -9.13 -7.39 5.14
CA ILE A 44 -9.38 -6.68 3.88
C ILE A 44 -9.78 -5.23 4.18
N GLY A 45 -9.17 -4.28 3.47
CA GLY A 45 -9.45 -2.87 3.63
C GLY A 45 -8.73 -2.17 4.79
N LYS A 46 -7.79 -2.84 5.46
CA LYS A 46 -6.89 -2.23 6.45
C LYS A 46 -5.43 -2.44 6.09
N TRP A 47 -4.59 -1.47 6.43
CA TRP A 47 -3.16 -1.50 6.11
C TRP A 47 -2.30 -0.82 7.19
N GLY A 48 -0.99 -0.89 6.99
CA GLY A 48 0.00 -0.24 7.84
C GLY A 48 0.33 -1.03 9.11
N ILE A 49 1.00 -0.37 10.04
CA ILE A 49 1.38 -0.96 11.32
C ILE A 49 0.12 -1.15 12.17
N ASN A 50 -0.03 -2.34 12.76
CA ASN A 50 -1.18 -2.69 13.60
C ASN A 50 -2.54 -2.58 12.88
N CYS A 51 -2.54 -2.55 11.55
CA CYS A 51 -3.75 -2.34 10.74
C CYS A 51 -4.51 -1.06 11.13
N ALA A 52 -3.77 -0.01 11.53
CA ALA A 52 -4.33 1.24 12.01
C ALA A 52 -4.94 2.09 10.90
N GLU A 53 -4.50 1.89 9.66
CA GLU A 53 -4.95 2.66 8.51
C GLU A 53 -6.05 1.91 7.74
N GLU A 54 -6.96 2.68 7.13
CA GLU A 54 -7.99 2.15 6.25
C GLU A 54 -7.64 2.38 4.78
N CYS A 55 -7.95 1.39 3.95
CA CYS A 55 -7.81 1.53 2.52
C CYS A 55 -8.84 2.53 2.00
N THR A 56 -8.42 3.35 1.04
CA THR A 56 -9.36 4.19 0.31
C THR A 56 -10.43 3.36 -0.37
N ARG A 57 -11.65 3.89 -0.44
CA ARG A 57 -12.74 3.31 -1.23
C ARG A 57 -12.51 3.42 -2.74
N HIS A 58 -11.52 4.21 -3.14
CA HIS A 58 -11.23 4.56 -4.53
C HIS A 58 -10.25 3.60 -5.22
N CYS A 59 -9.81 2.54 -4.53
CA CYS A 59 -9.28 1.38 -5.25
C CYS A 59 -10.45 0.73 -6.01
N LYS A 60 -10.25 0.35 -7.26
CA LYS A 60 -11.28 -0.28 -8.09
C LYS A 60 -11.90 -1.52 -7.43
N THR A 61 -11.11 -2.28 -6.68
CA THR A 61 -11.62 -3.23 -5.68
C THR A 61 -10.92 -3.05 -4.34
N ARG A 62 -11.65 -3.28 -3.24
CA ARG A 62 -11.09 -3.13 -1.87
C ARG A 62 -10.01 -4.17 -1.55
N ASP A 63 -10.03 -5.32 -2.23
CA ASP A 63 -9.06 -6.40 -2.09
C ASP A 63 -7.71 -6.08 -2.75
N GLU A 64 -7.68 -5.12 -3.68
CA GLU A 64 -6.44 -4.66 -4.34
C GLU A 64 -5.61 -3.72 -3.46
N CYS A 65 -6.14 -3.24 -2.34
CA CYS A 65 -5.35 -2.44 -1.42
C CYS A 65 -4.31 -3.31 -0.70
N LYS A 66 -3.03 -3.01 -0.89
CA LYS A 66 -1.93 -3.67 -0.19
C LYS A 66 -1.99 -3.37 1.30
N ARG A 67 -1.80 -4.41 2.11
CA ARG A 67 -1.91 -4.30 3.58
C ARG A 67 -0.67 -3.66 4.17
N GLU A 68 0.43 -3.69 3.45
CA GLU A 68 1.72 -3.21 3.90
C GLU A 68 1.81 -1.67 3.84
N ASP A 69 1.33 -1.06 2.76
CA ASP A 69 1.52 0.37 2.46
C ASP A 69 0.25 1.08 1.94
N GLY A 70 -0.88 0.38 1.86
CA GLY A 70 -2.15 0.96 1.42
C GLY A 70 -2.24 1.25 -0.08
N VAL A 71 -1.23 0.87 -0.87
CA VAL A 71 -1.21 1.11 -2.32
C VAL A 71 -2.20 0.16 -3.00
N CYS A 72 -3.10 0.70 -3.83
CA CYS A 72 -3.93 -0.12 -4.69
C CYS A 72 -3.04 -0.82 -5.74
N SER A 73 -3.07 -2.14 -5.80
CA SER A 73 -2.33 -2.93 -6.80
C SER A 73 -2.96 -2.91 -8.18
N GLY A 74 -4.25 -2.56 -8.27
CA GLY A 74 -4.96 -2.31 -9.52
C GLY A 74 -5.17 -0.83 -9.80
N ASP A 75 -6.11 -0.54 -10.69
CA ASP A 75 -6.45 0.84 -11.05
C ASP A 75 -7.25 1.53 -9.94
N CYS A 76 -7.27 2.86 -9.99
CA CYS A 76 -8.22 3.64 -9.21
C CYS A 76 -9.60 3.66 -9.86
N GLU A 77 -10.61 4.02 -9.07
CA GLU A 77 -11.86 4.55 -9.61
C GLU A 77 -11.58 5.70 -10.58
N GLU A 78 -12.48 5.89 -11.54
CA GLU A 78 -12.39 6.99 -12.49
C GLU A 78 -12.20 8.32 -11.73
N LYS A 79 -11.31 9.19 -12.23
CA LYS A 79 -10.95 10.47 -11.62
C LYS A 79 -10.08 10.40 -10.36
N TYR A 80 -9.50 9.25 -10.01
CA TYR A 80 -8.53 9.17 -8.91
C TYR A 80 -7.10 8.91 -9.38
N TYR A 81 -6.11 9.48 -8.68
CA TYR A 81 -4.70 9.41 -9.07
C TYR A 81 -3.99 8.16 -8.53
N PRO A 82 -3.40 7.29 -9.38
CA PRO A 82 -2.72 6.08 -8.90
C PRO A 82 -1.49 6.36 -8.03
N LYS A 83 -0.77 7.45 -8.31
CA LYS A 83 0.53 7.73 -7.66
C LYS A 83 0.42 8.03 -6.16
N ASN A 84 -0.77 8.34 -5.65
CA ASN A 84 -0.99 8.54 -4.21
C ASN A 84 -1.98 7.52 -3.63
N SER A 85 -1.96 6.30 -4.17
CA SER A 85 -2.82 5.21 -3.73
C SER A 85 -4.30 5.58 -3.83
N CYS A 86 -4.70 6.25 -4.91
CA CYS A 86 -6.07 6.66 -5.18
C CYS A 86 -6.66 7.59 -4.10
N ASN A 87 -5.82 8.36 -3.39
CA ASN A 87 -6.27 9.34 -2.39
C ASN A 87 -6.39 10.77 -2.95
N GLN A 88 -6.06 10.97 -4.23
CA GLN A 88 -6.24 12.26 -4.90
C GLN A 88 -7.36 12.13 -5.90
N GLU A 89 -8.31 13.04 -5.82
CA GLU A 89 -9.21 13.31 -6.93
C GLU A 89 -8.49 14.15 -8.00
N ALA A 90 -8.82 13.88 -9.26
CA ALA A 90 -8.38 14.61 -10.43
C ALA A 90 -9.20 15.89 -10.58
N ASN A 91 -8.58 16.95 -11.10
CA ASN A 91 -9.35 18.09 -11.60
C ASN A 91 -9.90 17.73 -12.98
N ILE A 92 -11.16 18.05 -13.25
CA ILE A 92 -11.73 17.83 -14.58
C ILE A 92 -11.64 19.13 -15.38
N ILE A 93 -10.82 19.12 -16.44
CA ILE A 93 -10.65 20.24 -17.38
C ILE A 93 -11.04 19.72 -18.76
N ASP A 94 -11.99 20.39 -19.42
CA ASP A 94 -12.53 19.99 -20.73
C ASP A 94 -12.97 18.52 -20.80
N GLY A 95 -13.55 18.01 -19.72
CA GLY A 95 -14.03 16.63 -19.61
C GLY A 95 -12.94 15.59 -19.35
N LYS A 96 -11.67 15.99 -19.19
CA LYS A 96 -10.54 15.09 -18.94
C LYS A 96 -10.03 15.18 -17.49
N PRO A 97 -9.69 14.04 -16.85
CA PRO A 97 -8.96 14.03 -15.58
C PRO A 97 -7.55 14.63 -15.73
N THR A 98 -7.23 15.63 -14.92
CA THR A 98 -5.95 16.34 -14.89
C THR A 98 -5.39 16.39 -13.47
N PHE A 99 -4.08 16.19 -13.32
CA PHE A 99 -3.42 16.12 -12.01
C PHE A 99 -2.32 17.18 -11.90
N ARG A 100 -2.29 17.90 -10.78
CA ARG A 100 -1.28 18.92 -10.52
C ARG A 100 -0.03 18.27 -9.94
N SER A 101 1.04 18.17 -10.71
CA SER A 101 2.38 17.94 -10.13
C SER A 101 2.94 19.29 -9.65
N ARG A 102 3.60 19.33 -8.48
CA ARG A 102 4.21 20.57 -7.98
C ARG A 102 5.29 21.02 -8.98
N GLY A 103 5.00 22.07 -9.76
CA GLY A 103 6.02 22.86 -10.46
C GLY A 103 6.12 22.74 -11.99
N ALA A 104 5.22 22.04 -12.68
CA ALA A 104 5.17 22.06 -14.15
C ALA A 104 3.73 22.02 -14.65
N ASP A 105 3.52 22.60 -15.84
CA ASP A 105 2.26 22.64 -16.58
C ASP A 105 1.52 21.29 -16.58
N TYR A 106 0.20 21.36 -16.54
CA TYR A 106 -0.75 20.24 -16.48
C TYR A 106 -0.28 19.03 -17.29
N ILE A 107 -0.06 17.89 -16.62
CA ILE A 107 0.22 16.62 -17.31
C ILE A 107 -1.14 15.97 -17.58
N GLU A 108 -1.57 15.98 -18.85
CA GLU A 108 -2.59 15.03 -19.32
C GLU A 108 -1.97 13.63 -19.21
N ILE A 109 -2.49 12.81 -18.30
CA ILE A 109 -2.09 11.40 -18.22
C ILE A 109 -3.06 10.66 -19.11
N GLU A 110 -2.60 10.25 -20.30
CA GLU A 110 -3.35 9.28 -21.08
C GLU A 110 -3.46 8.01 -20.25
N TRP A 111 -4.68 7.69 -19.82
CA TRP A 111 -5.02 6.43 -19.19
C TRP A 111 -4.85 5.33 -20.24
N ASN A 112 -3.62 4.79 -20.32
CA ASN A 112 -3.17 3.53 -20.90
C ASN A 112 -1.78 3.69 -21.54
N VAL A 113 -0.72 3.77 -20.73
CA VAL A 113 0.58 3.29 -21.20
C VAL A 113 1.36 2.63 -20.06
N VAL A 114 1.08 1.35 -19.85
CA VAL A 114 2.19 0.42 -19.66
C VAL A 114 3.02 0.52 -20.94
N HIS A 115 4.28 0.93 -20.82
CA HIS A 115 5.29 1.24 -21.85
C HIS A 115 5.42 2.71 -22.28
N THR A 116 6.28 3.43 -21.56
CA THR A 116 7.32 4.32 -22.12
C THR A 116 7.13 4.76 -23.59
N THR A 117 6.48 5.89 -23.82
CA THR A 117 6.81 6.76 -24.96
C THR A 117 6.80 8.21 -24.51
N SER A 118 7.99 8.71 -24.20
CA SER A 118 8.27 10.14 -24.17
C SER A 118 8.10 10.70 -25.58
N THR A 119 6.97 11.33 -25.88
CA THR A 119 6.86 12.22 -27.03
C THR A 119 7.44 13.58 -26.65
N THR A 120 8.74 13.71 -26.85
CA THR A 120 9.38 15.03 -26.91
C THR A 120 8.97 15.67 -28.23
N LYS A 121 8.12 16.71 -28.19
CA LYS A 121 7.87 17.57 -29.35
C LYS A 121 9.17 18.31 -29.71
N ARG A 122 9.64 18.12 -30.94
CA ARG A 122 10.41 19.10 -31.72
C ARG A 122 9.79 19.21 -33.09
#